data_AF-A9A378-F1
#
_entry.id   AF-A9A378-F1
#
_cell.length_a   1.000
_cell.length_b   1.000
_cell.length_c   1.000
_cell.angle_alpha   90.00
_cell.angle_beta   90.00
_cell.angle_gamma   90.00
#
_symmetry.space_group_name_H-M   'P 1'
#
loop_
_entity.id
_entity.type
_entity.pdbx_description
1 polymer ?
#
loop_
_entity_poly.entity_id
_entity_poly.type
_entity_poly.pdbx_seq_one_letter_code
_entity_poly.pdbx_strand_id
1 'polypeptide(L)'
;MITSPIIFTKKNPDNPLLEVLVESNSDKYEIIWYHWPHDGFMPVEDYEPVIVVYSKKQIKVVITRSAWKFKPHNIDNTLSNPLSVLFKDDFHHYMIRTEENAVDFDKIIGSTQLEQEEYQSKIKDISPSAIDLKFRTGWGHITNYQVFPHDDPADVAMQYYRAYCEE
;
A
#
# COMPACT_ATOMS: atom_id res chain seq x y z
N MET A 1 -3.01 5.65 19.22
CA MET A 1 -1.99 5.07 18.33
C MET A 1 -2.76 4.13 17.43
N ILE A 2 -2.84 4.42 16.13
CA ILE A 2 -3.37 3.44 15.19
C ILE A 2 -2.26 2.41 15.01
N THR A 3 -2.58 1.15 15.22
CA THR A 3 -1.65 0.03 15.02
C THR A 3 -1.29 -0.03 13.54
N SER A 4 0.00 0.05 13.22
CA SER A 4 0.50 -0.16 11.86
C SER A 4 -0.13 -1.42 11.26
N PRO A 5 -0.49 -1.42 9.97
CA PRO A 5 -1.07 -2.59 9.35
C PRO A 5 -0.16 -3.81 9.47
N ILE A 6 -0.76 -4.99 9.57
CA ILE A 6 -0.08 -6.25 9.44
C ILE A 6 0.01 -6.57 7.95
N ILE A 7 1.21 -6.82 7.46
CA ILE A 7 1.43 -7.18 6.07
C ILE A 7 1.80 -8.65 5.97
N PHE A 8 1.36 -9.28 4.89
CA PHE A 8 1.72 -10.62 4.50
C PHE A 8 2.24 -10.55 3.08
N THR A 9 3.44 -11.06 2.84
CA THR A 9 4.00 -11.17 1.50
C THR A 9 4.31 -12.61 1.20
N LYS A 10 4.09 -13.03 -0.04
CA LYS A 10 4.58 -14.31 -0.51
C LYS A 10 6.10 -14.28 -0.53
N LYS A 11 6.74 -15.25 0.10
CA LYS A 11 8.19 -15.38 0.07
C LYS A 11 8.66 -15.62 -1.36
N ASN A 12 9.34 -14.63 -1.93
CA ASN A 12 10.03 -14.75 -3.20
C ASN A 12 11.50 -14.33 -3.02
N PRO A 13 12.45 -15.28 -2.99
CA PRO A 13 13.88 -14.99 -2.86
C PRO A 13 14.43 -14.11 -3.98
N ASP A 14 13.82 -14.16 -5.17
CA ASP A 14 14.25 -13.42 -6.35
C ASP A 14 13.63 -12.02 -6.42
N ASN A 15 12.57 -11.75 -5.64
CA ASN A 15 11.92 -10.43 -5.55
C ASN A 15 11.50 -10.11 -4.10
N PRO A 16 12.47 -9.97 -3.17
CA PRO A 16 12.16 -9.73 -1.76
C PRO A 16 11.66 -8.30 -1.52
N LEU A 17 10.83 -8.11 -0.49
CA LEU A 17 10.48 -6.78 0.00
C LEU A 17 11.73 -6.11 0.61
N LEU A 18 12.15 -4.98 0.04
CA LEU A 18 13.37 -4.27 0.44
C LEU A 18 13.14 -3.38 1.66
N GLU A 19 12.12 -2.52 1.59
CA GLU A 19 11.80 -1.56 2.64
C GLU A 19 10.32 -1.17 2.62
N VAL A 20 9.89 -0.57 3.73
CA VAL A 20 8.56 0.03 3.87
C VAL A 20 8.73 1.48 4.27
N LEU A 21 8.19 2.39 3.48
CA LEU A 21 8.25 3.82 3.76
C LEU A 21 6.86 4.33 4.15
N VAL A 22 6.78 5.11 5.22
CA VAL A 22 5.51 5.68 5.69
C VAL A 22 5.53 7.18 5.51
N GLU A 23 4.61 7.67 4.68
CA GLU A 23 4.32 9.08 4.49
C GLU A 23 3.04 9.42 5.23
N SER A 24 3.12 10.26 6.25
CA SER A 24 1.94 10.71 7.01
C SER A 24 1.60 12.16 6.72
N ASN A 25 0.31 12.43 6.56
CA ASN A 25 -0.25 13.77 6.68
C ASN A 25 -1.05 13.87 7.98
N SER A 26 -0.31 13.96 9.08
CA SER A 26 -0.81 14.15 10.45
C SER A 26 -2.03 13.28 10.81
N ASP A 27 -3.24 13.84 10.72
CA ASP A 27 -4.50 13.24 11.13
C ASP A 27 -5.43 12.89 9.96
N LYS A 28 -4.94 13.02 8.72
CA LYS A 28 -5.73 12.85 7.50
C LYS A 28 -5.48 11.52 6.81
N TYR A 29 -4.22 11.17 6.59
CA TYR A 29 -3.88 9.92 5.93
C TYR A 29 -2.45 9.47 6.25
N GLU A 30 -2.21 8.20 5.96
CA GLU A 30 -0.90 7.57 5.83
C GLU A 30 -0.83 6.89 4.46
N ILE A 31 0.32 7.02 3.79
CA ILE A 31 0.65 6.25 2.59
C ILE A 31 1.80 5.33 2.98
N ILE A 32 1.58 4.04 2.80
CA ILE A 32 2.54 3.00 3.12
C ILE A 32 3.05 2.46 1.80
N TRP A 33 4.31 2.76 1.52
CA TRP A 33 5.00 2.39 0.30
C TRP A 33 5.78 1.12 0.51
N TYR A 34 5.43 0.09 -0.24
CA TYR A 34 6.15 -1.17 -0.28
C TYR A 34 7.12 -1.15 -1.44
N HIS A 35 8.41 -1.29 -1.15
CA HIS A 35 9.46 -1.21 -2.16
C HIS A 35 10.01 -2.59 -2.49
N TRP A 36 9.93 -2.97 -3.76
CA TRP A 36 10.52 -4.20 -4.32
C TRP A 36 11.58 -3.86 -5.36
N PRO A 37 12.58 -4.74 -5.57
CA PRO A 37 13.60 -4.50 -6.58
C PRO A 37 13.02 -4.53 -8.01
N HIS A 38 11.90 -5.22 -8.24
CA HIS A 38 11.31 -5.43 -9.57
C HIS A 38 9.78 -5.34 -9.59
N ASP A 39 9.22 -4.61 -10.57
CA ASP A 39 7.80 -4.63 -10.94
C ASP A 39 7.49 -5.88 -11.77
N GLY A 40 7.38 -7.02 -11.09
CA GLY A 40 7.07 -8.33 -11.67
C GLY A 40 7.99 -8.74 -12.83
N PHE A 41 7.67 -8.29 -14.05
CA PHE A 41 8.39 -8.61 -15.28
C PHE A 41 9.48 -7.58 -15.65
N MET A 42 9.43 -6.35 -15.12
CA MET A 42 10.36 -5.29 -15.50
C MET A 42 11.51 -5.18 -14.49
N PRO A 43 12.77 -4.99 -14.93
CA PRO A 43 13.92 -4.84 -14.04
C PRO A 43 14.02 -3.42 -13.47
N VAL A 44 12.89 -2.86 -13.03
CA VAL A 44 12.78 -1.51 -12.45
C VAL A 44 12.19 -1.64 -11.05
N GLU A 45 12.67 -0.81 -10.12
CA GLU A 45 12.13 -0.76 -8.76
C GLU A 45 10.62 -0.51 -8.79
N ASP A 46 9.90 -1.24 -7.94
CA ASP A 46 8.46 -1.09 -7.80
C ASP A 46 8.10 -0.57 -6.42
N TYR A 47 7.13 0.33 -6.40
CA TYR A 47 6.62 0.96 -5.21
C TYR A 47 5.11 0.90 -5.22
N GLU A 48 4.51 -0.01 -4.45
CA GLU A 48 3.06 -0.09 -4.33
C GLU A 48 2.58 0.68 -3.11
N PRO A 49 1.66 1.65 -3.29
CA PRO A 49 1.08 2.38 -2.17
C PRO A 49 -0.14 1.64 -1.60
N VAL A 50 -0.20 1.56 -0.27
CA VAL A 50 -1.44 1.38 0.48
C VAL A 50 -1.74 2.68 1.20
N ILE A 51 -2.83 3.33 0.80
CA ILE A 51 -3.27 4.59 1.40
C ILE A 51 -4.31 4.28 2.46
N VAL A 52 -4.15 4.87 3.62
CA VAL A 52 -5.07 4.74 4.74
C VAL A 52 -5.56 6.15 5.09
N VAL A 53 -6.86 6.41 4.88
CA VAL A 53 -7.47 7.71 5.17
C VAL A 53 -8.20 7.65 6.50
N TYR A 54 -8.01 8.69 7.31
CA TYR A 54 -8.52 8.80 8.67
C TYR A 54 -9.46 10.00 8.85
N SER A 55 -10.39 9.86 9.79
CA SER A 55 -11.10 10.98 10.40
C SER A 55 -11.38 10.68 11.87
N LYS A 56 -11.09 11.64 12.75
CA LYS A 56 -11.27 11.50 14.21
C LYS A 56 -10.60 10.23 14.77
N LYS A 57 -9.40 9.90 14.26
CA LYS A 57 -8.62 8.68 14.60
C LYS A 57 -9.29 7.35 14.24
N GLN A 58 -10.29 7.37 13.37
CA GLN A 58 -10.92 6.18 12.79
C GLN A 58 -10.54 6.10 11.32
N ILE A 59 -10.24 4.89 10.84
CA ILE A 59 -10.03 4.66 9.42
C ILE A 59 -11.36 4.84 8.69
N LYS A 60 -11.36 5.57 7.58
CA LYS A 60 -12.53 5.82 6.73
C LYS A 60 -12.49 5.10 5.39
N VAL A 61 -11.32 5.02 4.76
CA VAL A 61 -11.12 4.24 3.54
C VAL A 61 -9.68 3.74 3.47
N VAL A 62 -9.52 2.51 3.00
CA VAL A 62 -8.21 1.97 2.59
C VAL A 62 -8.19 1.95 1.08
N ILE A 63 -7.17 2.51 0.46
CA ILE A 63 -7.04 2.60 -0.99
C ILE A 63 -5.77 1.86 -1.38
N THR A 64 -5.87 1.12 -2.46
CA THR A 64 -4.84 0.20 -2.93
C THR A 64 -4.73 0.33 -4.44
N ARG A 65 -3.56 0.07 -5.03
CA ARG A 65 -3.34 0.28 -6.47
C ARG A 65 -3.16 -1.03 -7.20
N SER A 66 -4.13 -1.43 -8.03
CA SER A 66 -4.09 -2.69 -8.80
C SER A 66 -4.16 -2.36 -10.28
N ALA A 67 -3.20 -2.89 -11.05
CA ALA A 67 -3.08 -2.63 -12.48
C ALA A 67 -3.21 -1.12 -12.77
N TRP A 68 -2.41 -0.32 -12.05
CA TRP A 68 -2.31 1.13 -12.22
C TRP A 68 -3.56 1.94 -11.83
N LYS A 69 -4.54 1.31 -11.18
CA LYS A 69 -5.79 1.97 -10.75
C LYS A 69 -5.97 1.90 -9.24
N PHE A 70 -6.26 3.04 -8.64
CA PHE A 70 -6.65 3.11 -7.23
C PHE A 70 -8.05 2.52 -7.03
N LYS A 71 -8.14 1.60 -6.08
CA LYS A 71 -9.38 0.93 -5.67
C LYS A 71 -9.62 1.23 -4.19
N PRO A 72 -10.68 1.96 -3.84
CA PRO A 72 -11.07 2.16 -2.46
C PRO A 72 -11.74 0.91 -1.89
N HIS A 73 -11.49 0.65 -0.62
CA HIS A 73 -12.15 -0.35 0.20
C HIS A 73 -12.84 0.42 1.33
N ASN A 74 -14.17 0.56 1.22
CA ASN A 74 -14.95 1.28 2.22
C ASN A 74 -14.98 0.50 3.54
N ILE A 75 -14.97 1.24 4.65
CA ILE A 75 -14.75 0.72 6.01
C ILE A 75 -16.06 0.73 6.79
N ASP A 76 -17.16 0.36 6.15
CA ASP A 76 -18.47 0.23 6.80
C ASP A 76 -18.48 -1.03 7.70
N ASN A 77 -17.64 -1.00 8.74
CA ASN A 77 -17.39 -2.03 9.77
C ASN A 77 -16.81 -3.38 9.28
N THR A 78 -16.53 -3.56 8.00
CA THR A 78 -16.07 -4.86 7.48
C THR A 78 -14.56 -5.05 7.48
N LEU A 79 -13.74 -4.04 7.80
CA LEU A 79 -12.28 -4.24 7.88
C LEU A 79 -11.84 -4.75 9.23
N SER A 80 -10.91 -5.72 9.19
CA SER A 80 -10.21 -6.17 10.38
C SER A 80 -9.30 -5.07 10.94
N ASN A 81 -9.25 -4.94 12.27
CA ASN A 81 -8.31 -4.06 12.99
C ASN A 81 -7.40 -4.93 13.89
N PRO A 82 -6.06 -4.87 13.76
CA PRO A 82 -5.28 -4.05 12.82
C PRO A 82 -5.55 -4.42 11.35
N LEU A 83 -5.45 -3.41 10.47
CA LEU A 83 -5.57 -3.59 9.03
C LEU A 83 -4.60 -4.68 8.58
N SER A 84 -5.08 -5.68 7.84
CA SER A 84 -4.23 -6.75 7.31
C SER A 84 -4.19 -6.71 5.78
N VAL A 85 -3.00 -6.66 5.22
CA VAL A 85 -2.74 -6.56 3.77
C VAL A 85 -1.94 -7.79 3.32
N LEU A 86 -2.36 -8.46 2.26
CA LEU A 86 -1.66 -9.59 1.67
C LEU A 86 -1.25 -9.26 0.23
N PHE A 87 0.04 -9.35 -0.10
CA PHE A 87 0.56 -9.35 -1.46
C PHE A 87 0.68 -10.81 -1.95
N LYS A 88 -0.24 -11.22 -2.83
CA LYS A 88 -0.51 -12.63 -3.11
C LYS A 88 0.39 -13.25 -4.18
N ASP A 89 1.01 -12.43 -5.01
CA ASP A 89 1.79 -12.86 -6.18
C ASP A 89 2.90 -11.86 -6.53
N ASP A 90 3.70 -12.23 -7.53
CA ASP A 90 4.85 -11.47 -8.01
C ASP A 90 4.47 -10.21 -8.79
N PHE A 91 3.17 -10.00 -9.05
CA PHE A 91 2.63 -8.76 -9.61
C PHE A 91 2.08 -7.84 -8.51
N HIS A 92 2.45 -8.11 -7.25
CA HIS A 92 2.08 -7.36 -6.07
C HIS A 92 0.57 -7.14 -5.93
N HIS A 93 -0.24 -8.07 -6.44
CA HIS A 93 -1.67 -7.97 -6.25
C HIS A 93 -2.01 -8.11 -4.77
N TYR A 94 -2.62 -7.06 -4.24
CA TYR A 94 -3.04 -7.02 -2.84
C TYR A 94 -4.39 -7.70 -2.63
N MET A 95 -4.59 -8.13 -1.40
CA MET A 95 -5.87 -8.49 -0.80
C MET A 95 -5.91 -7.81 0.57
N ILE A 96 -6.97 -7.06 0.85
CA ILE A 96 -7.20 -6.48 2.18
C ILE A 96 -8.13 -7.43 2.94
N ARG A 97 -7.80 -7.74 4.20
CA ARG A 97 -8.62 -8.62 5.02
C ARG A 97 -9.88 -7.89 5.51
N THR A 98 -11.02 -8.36 5.03
CA THR A 98 -12.36 -7.98 5.47
C THR A 98 -13.00 -9.12 6.25
N GLU A 99 -14.11 -8.86 6.95
CA GLU A 99 -14.93 -9.90 7.59
C GLU A 99 -15.46 -10.89 6.55
N GLU A 100 -15.83 -10.42 5.36
CA GLU A 100 -16.37 -11.24 4.27
C GLU A 100 -15.35 -12.21 3.68
N ASN A 101 -14.10 -11.75 3.54
CA ASN A 101 -13.04 -12.54 2.90
C ASN A 101 -12.06 -13.19 3.90
N ALA A 102 -12.32 -13.05 5.21
CA ALA A 102 -11.43 -13.51 6.27
C ALA A 102 -11.02 -14.99 6.11
N VAL A 103 -11.98 -15.86 5.77
CA VAL A 103 -11.72 -17.30 5.60
C VAL A 103 -10.74 -17.57 4.44
N ASP A 104 -10.93 -16.91 3.31
CA ASP A 104 -10.06 -17.06 2.14
C ASP A 104 -8.68 -16.44 2.40
N PHE A 105 -8.66 -15.27 3.05
CA PHE A 105 -7.44 -14.58 3.46
C PHE A 105 -6.59 -15.48 4.38
N ASP A 106 -7.20 -15.99 5.45
CA ASP A 106 -6.52 -16.82 6.45
C ASP A 106 -6.08 -18.17 5.85
N LYS A 107 -6.84 -18.72 4.90
CA LYS A 107 -6.44 -19.92 4.14
C LYS A 107 -5.21 -19.68 3.27
N ILE A 108 -5.12 -18.54 2.58
CA ILE A 108 -3.93 -18.22 1.77
C ILE A 108 -2.70 -18.07 2.66
N ILE A 109 -2.86 -17.43 3.82
CA ILE A 109 -1.81 -17.32 4.84
C ILE A 109 -1.36 -18.70 5.32
N GLY A 110 -2.30 -19.56 5.72
CA GLY A 110 -1.98 -20.88 6.26
C GLY A 110 -1.45 -21.89 5.24
N SER A 111 -1.73 -21.70 3.95
CA SER A 111 -1.31 -22.61 2.87
C SER A 111 -0.02 -22.21 2.17
N THR A 112 0.47 -20.99 2.40
CA THR A 112 1.67 -20.46 1.76
C THR A 112 2.73 -20.19 2.82
N GLN A 113 4.00 -20.42 2.49
CA GLN A 113 5.09 -19.91 3.32
C GLN A 113 5.16 -18.39 3.15
N LEU A 114 4.36 -17.67 3.94
CA LEU A 114 4.39 -16.22 4.00
C LEU A 114 5.40 -15.81 5.06
N GLU A 115 6.14 -14.75 4.78
CA GLU A 115 6.85 -14.05 5.84
C GLU A 115 5.88 -13.04 6.44
N GLN A 116 5.52 -13.29 7.70
CA GLN A 116 4.89 -12.29 8.55
C GLN A 116 5.95 -11.27 9.01
N GLU A 117 6.87 -10.84 8.12
CA GLU A 117 8.16 -10.19 8.45
C GLU A 117 8.04 -9.22 9.63
N GLU A 118 9.14 -9.03 10.35
CA GLU A 118 9.34 -7.92 11.26
C GLU A 118 9.29 -6.58 10.50
N TYR A 119 8.16 -6.20 9.88
CA TYR A 119 7.97 -4.98 9.10
C TYR A 119 8.27 -3.75 9.97
N GLN A 120 7.98 -3.85 11.26
CA GLN A 120 8.33 -2.84 12.26
C GLN A 120 9.83 -2.49 12.25
N SER A 121 10.71 -3.44 11.92
CA SER A 121 12.16 -3.19 11.83
C SER A 121 12.60 -2.51 10.52
N LYS A 122 11.75 -2.56 9.48
CA LYS A 122 12.02 -2.01 8.14
C LYS A 122 11.28 -0.70 7.87
N ILE A 123 10.37 -0.26 8.75
CA ILE A 123 9.63 1.00 8.60
C ILE A 123 10.59 2.18 8.72
N LYS A 124 10.55 3.06 7.73
CA LYS A 124 11.18 4.38 7.78
C LYS A 124 10.11 5.44 7.58
N ASP A 125 9.96 6.31 8.56
CA ASP A 125 9.16 7.52 8.39
C ASP A 125 9.84 8.45 7.39
N ILE A 126 9.06 8.96 6.44
CA ILE A 126 9.55 9.85 5.41
C ILE A 126 8.65 11.09 5.35
N SER A 127 9.26 12.24 5.05
CA SER A 127 8.47 13.43 4.79
C SER A 127 7.76 13.31 3.43
N PRO A 128 6.56 13.88 3.27
CA PRO A 128 5.88 13.94 1.96
C PRO A 128 6.76 14.49 0.83
N SER A 129 7.65 15.44 1.16
CA SER A 129 8.61 16.02 0.22
C SER A 129 9.78 15.10 -0.19
N ALA A 130 10.03 14.00 0.53
CA ALA A 130 11.14 13.09 0.25
C ALA A 130 10.85 12.14 -0.92
N ILE A 131 9.57 11.90 -1.22
CA ILE A 131 9.11 11.04 -2.32
C ILE A 131 9.22 11.77 -3.66
N ASP A 132 8.99 13.07 -3.66
CA ASP A 132 8.95 13.90 -4.87
C ASP A 132 10.27 13.85 -5.68
N LEU A 133 11.40 13.56 -5.02
CA LEU A 133 12.74 13.52 -5.61
C LEU A 133 13.23 12.13 -6.06
N LYS A 134 12.70 11.03 -5.50
CA LYS A 134 13.10 9.66 -5.90
C LYS A 134 12.12 9.04 -6.89
N PHE A 135 10.83 9.36 -6.77
CA PHE A 135 9.75 8.64 -7.45
C PHE A 135 9.35 9.26 -8.78
N ARG A 136 9.46 10.59 -8.93
CA ARG A 136 9.24 11.29 -10.21
C ARG A 136 10.35 11.03 -11.23
N THR A 137 11.55 10.67 -10.79
CA THR A 137 12.72 10.47 -11.66
C THR A 137 12.99 9.00 -12.01
N GLY A 138 12.59 8.04 -11.16
CA GLY A 138 12.73 6.60 -11.46
C GLY A 138 11.89 6.15 -12.66
N TRP A 139 10.64 6.63 -12.73
CA TRP A 139 9.74 6.40 -13.86
C TRP A 139 9.93 7.40 -15.00
N GLY A 140 10.54 8.57 -14.72
CA GLY A 140 10.91 9.57 -15.73
C GLY A 140 12.02 9.11 -16.69
N HIS A 141 12.74 8.02 -16.37
CA HIS A 141 13.75 7.42 -17.24
C HIS A 141 13.24 6.29 -18.13
N ILE A 142 11.96 5.91 -18.07
CA ILE A 142 11.30 5.16 -19.14
C ILE A 142 10.91 6.15 -20.25
N THR A 143 11.91 6.80 -20.83
CA THR A 143 11.77 7.62 -22.03
C THR A 143 11.49 6.69 -23.21
N ASN A 144 10.21 6.39 -23.44
CA ASN A 144 9.58 6.09 -24.75
C ASN A 144 8.20 5.41 -24.63
N TYR A 145 7.74 5.06 -23.43
CA TYR A 145 6.34 4.66 -23.21
C TYR A 145 5.61 5.80 -22.54
N GLN A 146 4.42 6.14 -23.06
CA GLN A 146 3.57 7.22 -22.57
C GLN A 146 3.51 7.19 -21.04
N VAL A 147 3.92 8.29 -20.41
CA VAL A 147 3.58 8.58 -19.01
C VAL A 147 2.07 8.65 -18.98
N PHE A 148 1.41 7.57 -18.57
CA PHE A 148 0.01 7.66 -18.18
C PHE A 148 -0.01 8.62 -16.99
N PRO A 149 -0.91 9.62 -16.94
CA PRO A 149 -1.07 10.44 -15.76
C PRO A 149 -1.57 9.52 -14.65
N HIS A 150 -0.64 8.96 -13.89
CA HIS A 150 -0.96 8.25 -12.67
C HIS A 150 -1.24 9.31 -11.62
N ASP A 151 -2.44 9.25 -11.03
CA ASP A 151 -2.81 10.13 -9.94
C ASP A 151 -1.78 9.99 -8.81
N ASP A 152 -1.27 11.12 -8.32
CA ASP A 152 -0.37 11.15 -7.17
C ASP A 152 -1.07 10.53 -5.95
N PRO A 153 -0.49 9.52 -5.26
CA PRO A 153 -1.13 8.91 -4.10
C PRO A 153 -1.54 9.90 -3.02
N ALA A 154 -0.83 11.01 -2.84
CA ALA A 154 -1.21 12.06 -1.91
C ALA A 154 -2.46 12.83 -2.40
N ASP A 155 -2.57 13.09 -3.70
CA ASP A 155 -3.76 13.70 -4.29
C ASP A 155 -4.98 12.78 -4.18
N VAL A 156 -4.80 11.48 -4.43
CA VAL A 156 -5.83 10.45 -4.23
C VAL A 156 -6.24 10.41 -2.77
N ALA A 157 -5.29 10.36 -1.83
CA ALA A 157 -5.58 10.37 -0.39
C ALA A 157 -6.42 11.59 0.00
N MET A 158 -6.04 12.78 -0.49
CA MET A 158 -6.76 14.03 -0.22
C MET A 158 -8.16 14.06 -0.86
N GLN A 159 -8.34 13.53 -2.07
CA GLN A 159 -9.64 13.42 -2.71
C GLN A 159 -10.61 12.62 -1.84
N TYR A 160 -10.16 11.46 -1.34
CA TYR A 160 -10.98 10.60 -0.48
C TYR A 160 -11.14 11.16 0.93
N TYR A 161 -10.13 11.83 1.48
CA TYR A 161 -10.29 12.55 2.75
C TYR A 161 -11.43 13.57 2.65
N ARG A 162 -11.46 14.41 1.61
CA ARG A 162 -12.54 15.38 1.38
C ARG A 162 -13.90 14.69 1.26
N ALA A 163 -13.97 13.59 0.52
CA ALA A 163 -15.24 12.90 0.26
C ALA A 163 -15.84 12.20 1.50
N TYR A 164 -14.99 11.71 2.42
CA TYR A 164 -15.42 10.88 3.55
C TYR A 164 -15.27 11.56 4.93
N CYS A 165 -14.57 12.70 5.01
CA CYS A 165 -14.14 13.29 6.27
C CYS A 165 -14.47 14.77 6.43
N GLU A 166 -14.56 15.53 5.33
CA GLU A 166 -14.96 16.94 5.33
C GLU A 166 -16.48 17.01 5.07
N GLU A 167 -17.26 17.03 6.16
CA GLU A 167 -18.68 17.41 6.17
C GLU A 167 -18.82 18.88 6.60
#